data_AF-A0A535E1A4-F1
#
_entry.id   AF-A0A535E1A4-F1
#
_cell.length_a   1.000
_cell.length_b   1.000
_cell.length_c   1.000
_cell.angle_alpha   90.00
_cell.angle_beta   90.00
_cell.angle_gamma   90.00
#
_symmetry.space_group_name_H-M   'P 1'
#
loop_
_entity.id
_entity.type
_entity.pdbx_description
1 polymer ?
#
loop_
_entity_poly.entity_id
_entity_poly.type
_entity_poly.pdbx_seq_one_letter_code
_entity_poly.pdbx_strand_id
1 'polypeptide(L)'
;MRKRLVVDAVLAFDAPFAVGGLEGGPQSDRPLLRDAGDRPALPGTSIAGCLRGLLSRLAPHLDEAWTGGVEELLGTPLDEREGRPSRLGVHDAEPLSSMDVRVRDGVGIDAWSGAARRRLKYDLEIADGRPRFQVRLELDLDGDLETVSRRRDLLALALWEWSDGRGALGARSGTGLGRFRLEELRARELDLADRETLRAWLRARPDGEDRLTPGGAPLGGVPEPAGARPARGDAGGVRAAISLVGVPPRLGGRAAGDGSWPGHVRVRTELRFASPLLVGGNVPLPTSTSDLDLEHITRGRPEGAVPILPGSTLRGLVRGRAARIVRTLGGVPAACDPNESGPLEDATPLDSRAAARRDLRACGRRLADAHSRMEGAGPAERTAGGPAAAADVRARSCPVCRLFGHTELGGRVRVEETDLTDPGDRLVLDHVAIDRFTGGAADARKFDAAPRTHVGAAFHVDIERPETWELALLLLALRDLCDGWVPVGHGGSRGYGAVEGHVTEIEVLGVPGGPLDSLCGEDAGPWRRGHIDLKPAGFPDGLPPAAVAVLQSGMEAVAELARQHAGAER
;
A
#
# COMPACT_ATOMS: atom_id res chain seq x y z
N MET A 1 35.12 5.59 -15.55
CA MET A 1 35.48 6.64 -14.58
C MET A 1 34.95 6.22 -13.21
N ARG A 2 35.67 6.43 -12.10
CA ARG A 2 35.18 6.10 -10.75
C ARG A 2 34.37 7.26 -10.19
N LYS A 3 33.21 7.51 -10.80
CA LYS A 3 32.26 8.52 -10.32
C LYS A 3 31.19 7.84 -9.48
N ARG A 4 30.72 8.52 -8.45
CA ARG A 4 29.66 8.03 -7.56
C ARG A 4 28.65 9.14 -7.30
N LEU A 5 27.36 8.81 -7.42
CA LEU A 5 26.28 9.69 -7.00
C LEU A 5 25.87 9.30 -5.57
N VAL A 6 25.97 10.25 -4.63
CA VAL A 6 25.51 10.07 -3.26
C VAL A 6 24.22 10.86 -3.09
N VAL A 7 23.17 10.20 -2.61
CA VAL A 7 21.86 10.78 -2.32
C VAL A 7 21.60 10.66 -0.82
N ASP A 8 21.33 11.77 -0.16
CA ASP A 8 20.92 11.85 1.24
C ASP A 8 19.49 12.41 1.29
N ALA A 9 18.61 11.80 2.07
CA ALA A 9 17.24 12.28 2.22
C ALA A 9 16.65 11.86 3.58
N VAL A 10 15.47 12.39 3.89
CA VAL A 10 14.68 11.99 5.06
C VAL A 10 13.42 11.28 4.58
N LEU A 11 13.22 10.03 5.02
CA LEU A 11 11.97 9.30 4.89
C LEU A 11 11.04 9.77 6.01
N ALA A 12 10.07 10.62 5.69
CA ALA A 12 9.07 11.11 6.62
C ALA A 12 7.79 10.29 6.51
N PHE A 13 7.46 9.50 7.52
CA PHE A 13 6.29 8.63 7.51
C PHE A 13 5.02 9.39 7.93
N ASP A 14 4.01 9.34 7.07
CA ASP A 14 2.68 9.93 7.32
C ASP A 14 1.74 8.96 8.06
N ALA A 15 2.11 7.69 8.12
CA ALA A 15 1.38 6.61 8.78
C ALA A 15 2.31 5.75 9.64
N PRO A 16 1.78 5.01 10.64
CA PRO A 16 2.59 4.09 11.43
C PRO A 16 3.27 3.06 10.51
N PHE A 17 4.53 2.74 10.75
CA PHE A 17 5.25 1.72 9.98
C PHE A 17 5.44 0.45 10.80
N ALA A 18 5.49 -0.68 10.09
CA ALA A 18 5.83 -1.97 10.67
C ALA A 18 6.83 -2.66 9.75
N VAL A 19 8.03 -2.95 10.23
CA VAL A 19 9.02 -3.78 9.53
C VAL A 19 9.26 -5.00 10.43
N GLY A 20 9.04 -6.20 9.89
CA GLY A 20 9.06 -7.42 10.69
C GLY A 20 10.46 -7.76 11.20
N GLY A 21 10.57 -8.02 12.50
CA GLY A 21 11.73 -8.68 13.11
C GLY A 21 11.71 -10.19 12.89
N LEU A 22 12.83 -10.87 13.17
CA LEU A 22 13.03 -12.29 12.86
C LEU A 22 12.34 -13.28 13.81
N GLU A 23 11.79 -12.86 14.96
CA GLU A 23 11.18 -13.78 15.92
C GLU A 23 9.97 -13.17 16.63
N GLY A 24 8.84 -13.89 16.69
CA GLY A 24 7.67 -13.53 17.49
C GLY A 24 7.95 -13.69 18.98
N GLY A 25 7.70 -12.63 19.76
CA GLY A 25 7.87 -12.62 21.21
C GLY A 25 6.57 -12.96 21.96
N PRO A 26 6.61 -13.11 23.29
CA PRO A 26 5.42 -13.37 24.12
C PRO A 26 4.37 -12.25 24.10
N GLN A 27 4.67 -11.08 23.51
CA GLN A 27 3.81 -9.89 23.49
C GLN A 27 3.14 -9.61 22.13
N SER A 28 3.62 -10.20 21.03
CA SER A 28 3.04 -10.01 19.69
C SER A 28 3.48 -11.12 18.73
N ASP A 29 2.54 -11.54 17.87
CA ASP A 29 2.81 -12.50 16.78
C ASP A 29 3.77 -11.94 15.72
N ARG A 30 3.92 -10.60 15.64
CA ARG A 30 4.72 -9.89 14.63
C ARG A 30 5.40 -8.64 15.21
N PRO A 31 6.58 -8.79 15.83
CA PRO A 31 7.30 -7.67 16.41
C PRO A 31 8.04 -6.82 15.38
N LEU A 32 8.36 -5.60 15.77
CA LEU A 32 9.19 -4.69 14.98
C LEU A 32 10.65 -5.15 14.96
N LEU A 33 11.32 -4.92 13.83
CA LEU A 33 12.77 -4.99 13.77
C LEU A 33 13.38 -3.89 14.63
N ARG A 34 14.40 -4.24 15.42
CA ARG A 34 15.11 -3.32 16.31
C ARG A 34 16.62 -3.33 16.07
N ASP A 35 17.26 -2.21 16.37
CA ASP A 35 18.72 -2.09 16.39
C ASP A 35 19.31 -2.71 17.67
N ALA A 36 20.63 -2.71 17.81
CA ALA A 36 21.31 -3.20 19.00
C ALA A 36 20.98 -2.40 20.28
N GLY A 37 20.38 -1.21 20.15
CA GLY A 37 19.89 -0.37 21.24
C GLY A 37 18.39 -0.53 21.51
N ASP A 38 17.74 -1.58 20.99
CA ASP A 38 16.32 -1.87 21.15
C ASP A 38 15.38 -0.81 20.54
N ARG A 39 15.86 0.03 19.61
CA ARG A 39 15.04 1.03 18.91
C ARG A 39 14.53 0.48 17.59
N PRO A 40 13.30 0.82 17.15
CA PRO A 40 12.83 0.42 15.83
C PRO A 40 13.82 0.80 14.73
N ALA A 41 14.18 -0.18 13.90
CA ALA A 41 15.20 -0.05 12.87
C ALA A 41 14.60 -0.22 11.47
N LEU A 42 15.17 0.50 10.51
CA LEU A 42 14.80 0.42 9.10
C LEU A 42 16.03 -0.01 8.28
N PRO A 43 16.12 -1.28 7.86
CA PRO A 43 17.31 -1.79 7.21
C PRO A 43 17.35 -1.37 5.74
N GLY A 44 18.55 -1.18 5.20
CA GLY A 44 18.79 -0.81 3.82
C GLY A 44 18.24 -1.85 2.85
N THR A 45 18.17 -3.12 3.26
CA THR A 45 17.53 -4.20 2.49
C THR A 45 16.02 -3.99 2.30
N SER A 46 15.32 -3.43 3.29
CA SER A 46 13.89 -3.09 3.17
C SER A 46 13.67 -1.92 2.21
N ILE A 47 14.55 -0.92 2.24
CA ILE A 47 14.52 0.22 1.31
C ILE A 47 14.85 -0.25 -0.11
N ALA A 48 15.88 -1.08 -0.28
CA ALA A 48 16.25 -1.67 -1.57
C ALA A 48 15.13 -2.56 -2.13
N GLY A 49 14.46 -3.34 -1.28
CA GLY A 49 13.28 -4.12 -1.66
C GLY A 49 12.10 -3.25 -2.09
N CYS A 50 11.86 -2.13 -1.40
CA CYS A 50 10.84 -1.14 -1.77
C CYS A 50 11.15 -0.50 -3.15
N LEU A 51 12.40 -0.08 -3.37
CA LEU A 51 12.88 0.44 -4.67
C LEU A 51 12.71 -0.59 -5.78
N ARG A 52 13.15 -1.83 -5.54
CA ARG A 52 13.00 -2.93 -6.51
C ARG A 52 11.55 -3.13 -6.86
N GLY A 53 10.68 -3.26 -5.85
CA GLY A 53 9.25 -3.42 -6.07
C GLY A 53 8.67 -2.30 -6.91
N LEU A 54 8.99 -1.04 -6.62
CA LEU A 54 8.51 0.12 -7.36
C LEU A 54 9.01 0.10 -8.82
N LEU A 55 10.32 -0.04 -9.01
CA LEU A 55 10.94 0.03 -10.33
C LEU A 55 10.57 -1.16 -11.21
N SER A 56 10.51 -2.37 -10.67
CA SER A 56 10.02 -3.54 -11.42
C SER A 56 8.57 -3.40 -11.88
N ARG A 57 7.76 -2.56 -11.23
CA ARG A 57 6.38 -2.27 -11.65
C ARG A 57 6.30 -1.15 -12.70
N LEU A 58 7.17 -0.16 -12.61
CA LEU A 58 7.17 1.01 -13.50
C LEU A 58 7.97 0.78 -14.79
N ALA A 59 9.19 0.24 -14.69
CA ALA A 59 10.17 0.19 -15.78
C ALA A 59 9.66 -0.50 -17.07
N PRO A 60 8.96 -1.66 -17.03
CA PRO A 60 8.53 -2.33 -18.27
C PRO A 60 7.51 -1.54 -19.11
N HIS A 61 6.99 -0.43 -18.58
CA HIS A 61 5.94 0.38 -19.22
C HIS A 61 6.43 1.76 -19.63
N LEU A 62 7.69 2.06 -19.36
CA LEU A 62 8.37 3.23 -19.87
C LEU A 62 9.08 2.89 -21.18
N ASP A 63 9.80 1.77 -21.17
CA ASP A 63 10.52 1.21 -22.31
C ASP A 63 10.97 -0.22 -21.94
N GLU A 64 10.95 -1.16 -22.88
CA GLU A 64 11.46 -2.52 -22.67
C GLU A 64 12.94 -2.51 -22.24
N ALA A 65 13.72 -1.54 -22.75
CA ALA A 65 15.10 -1.31 -22.36
C ALA A 65 15.27 -1.00 -20.87
N TRP A 66 14.27 -0.42 -20.22
CA TRP A 66 14.36 -0.05 -18.80
C TRP A 66 14.18 -1.24 -17.87
N THR A 67 13.56 -2.33 -18.33
CA THR A 67 13.37 -3.57 -17.56
C THR A 67 14.73 -4.17 -17.15
N GLY A 68 15.65 -4.32 -18.11
CA GLY A 68 17.03 -4.75 -17.81
C GLY A 68 17.80 -3.75 -16.94
N GLY A 69 17.44 -2.47 -17.03
CA GLY A 69 18.03 -1.42 -16.19
C GLY A 69 17.74 -1.58 -14.69
N VAL A 70 16.62 -2.20 -14.30
CA VAL A 70 16.29 -2.45 -12.88
C VAL A 70 17.25 -3.46 -12.27
N GLU A 71 17.52 -4.54 -12.99
CA GLU A 71 18.48 -5.58 -12.60
C GLU A 71 19.91 -5.04 -12.59
N GLU A 72 20.26 -4.19 -13.55
CA GLU A 72 21.56 -3.51 -13.56
C GLU A 72 21.75 -2.53 -12.39
N LEU A 73 20.69 -1.84 -11.98
CA LEU A 73 20.72 -0.90 -10.86
C LEU A 73 20.82 -1.63 -9.52
N LEU A 74 19.95 -2.62 -9.29
CA LEU A 74 19.73 -3.24 -7.98
C LEU A 74 20.41 -4.61 -7.83
N GLY A 75 20.95 -5.17 -8.91
CA GLY A 75 21.56 -6.50 -8.96
C GLY A 75 20.53 -7.63 -9.14
N THR A 76 21.02 -8.85 -9.38
CA THR A 76 20.20 -10.07 -9.40
C THR A 76 20.56 -11.01 -8.24
N PRO A 77 19.64 -11.89 -7.81
CA PRO A 77 19.91 -12.88 -6.76
C PRO A 77 21.10 -13.80 -7.04
N LEU A 78 21.78 -14.27 -5.98
CA LEU A 78 23.01 -15.08 -6.06
C LEU A 78 22.79 -16.55 -6.52
N ASP A 79 21.55 -17.04 -6.47
CA ASP A 79 21.16 -18.38 -6.90
C ASP A 79 21.08 -18.52 -8.44
N GLU A 80 21.17 -17.41 -9.15
CA GLU A 80 21.36 -17.39 -10.60
C GLU A 80 22.84 -17.60 -10.95
N ARG A 81 23.15 -18.53 -11.87
CA ARG A 81 24.52 -18.84 -12.32
C ARG A 81 25.28 -17.64 -12.92
N GLU A 82 24.61 -16.51 -13.15
CA GLU A 82 25.12 -15.26 -13.71
C GLU A 82 24.76 -14.02 -12.83
N GLY A 83 24.63 -14.21 -11.51
CA GLY A 83 24.27 -13.16 -10.57
C GLY A 83 25.12 -11.88 -10.71
N ARG A 84 24.47 -10.72 -10.85
CA ARG A 84 25.13 -9.41 -10.99
C ARG A 84 25.06 -8.62 -9.68
N PRO A 85 26.17 -8.00 -9.23
CA PRO A 85 26.14 -7.17 -8.04
C PRO A 85 25.32 -5.91 -8.25
N SER A 86 24.68 -5.45 -7.18
CA SER A 86 23.99 -4.15 -7.18
C SER A 86 24.97 -3.01 -7.41
N ARG A 87 24.54 -2.01 -8.18
CA ARG A 87 25.25 -0.75 -8.39
C ARG A 87 24.73 0.37 -7.51
N LEU A 88 23.65 0.10 -6.78
CA LEU A 88 23.05 0.99 -5.80
C LEU A 88 23.30 0.44 -4.38
N GLY A 89 24.22 1.06 -3.67
CA GLY A 89 24.37 0.88 -2.23
C GLY A 89 23.21 1.55 -1.50
N VAL A 90 22.52 0.79 -0.65
CA VAL A 90 21.43 1.30 0.19
C VAL A 90 21.81 1.06 1.64
N HIS A 91 22.02 2.14 2.39
CA HIS A 91 22.44 2.05 3.79
C HIS A 91 21.24 1.84 4.71
N ASP A 92 21.48 1.23 5.87
CA ASP A 92 20.52 1.20 6.96
C ASP A 92 20.15 2.63 7.36
N ALA A 93 18.87 2.86 7.57
CA ALA A 93 18.35 4.19 7.83
C ALA A 93 18.35 4.49 9.32
N GLU A 94 18.80 5.69 9.67
CA GLU A 94 18.96 6.11 11.06
C GLU A 94 17.72 6.86 11.55
N PRO A 95 17.18 6.51 12.73
CA PRO A 95 16.02 7.20 13.26
C PRO A 95 16.38 8.62 13.70
N LEU A 96 15.66 9.62 13.19
CA LEU A 96 15.81 11.04 13.54
C LEU A 96 14.88 11.49 14.67
N SER A 97 13.98 10.62 15.10
CA SER A 97 12.94 10.90 16.10
C SER A 97 12.71 9.68 16.98
N SER A 98 12.35 9.91 18.24
CA SER A 98 11.83 8.85 19.10
C SER A 98 10.47 8.39 18.56
N MET A 99 10.20 7.09 18.67
CA MET A 99 8.97 6.48 18.16
C MET A 99 8.19 5.84 19.29
N ASP A 100 6.87 5.92 19.20
CA ASP A 100 6.00 5.21 20.14
C ASP A 100 5.67 3.84 19.56
N VAL A 101 6.11 2.76 20.23
CA VAL A 101 5.77 1.40 19.81
C VAL A 101 4.45 0.98 20.46
N ARG A 102 3.54 0.42 19.64
CA ARG A 102 2.24 -0.10 20.09
C ARG A 102 1.96 -1.46 19.47
N VAL A 103 1.11 -2.24 20.13
CA VAL A 103 0.49 -3.42 19.53
C VAL A 103 -0.86 -3.02 18.94
N ARG A 104 -1.08 -3.34 17.67
CA ARG A 104 -2.34 -3.12 16.96
C ARG A 104 -3.00 -4.45 16.65
N ASP A 105 -4.22 -4.60 17.14
CA ASP A 105 -5.02 -5.81 16.90
C ASP A 105 -5.59 -5.80 15.47
N GLY A 106 -5.57 -6.97 14.82
CA GLY A 106 -6.24 -7.21 13.56
C GLY A 106 -7.22 -8.38 13.66
N VAL A 107 -8.34 -8.29 12.94
CA VAL A 107 -9.35 -9.35 12.89
C VAL A 107 -9.67 -9.71 11.44
N GLY A 108 -9.71 -11.00 11.15
CA GLY A 108 -10.21 -11.52 9.87
C GLY A 108 -11.73 -11.35 9.75
N ILE A 109 -12.21 -10.78 8.64
CA ILE A 109 -13.65 -10.62 8.33
C ILE A 109 -14.09 -11.75 7.40
N ASP A 110 -15.18 -12.44 7.74
CA ASP A 110 -15.82 -13.46 6.89
C ASP A 110 -16.44 -12.79 5.65
N ALA A 111 -16.00 -13.22 4.46
CA ALA A 111 -16.35 -12.56 3.21
C ALA A 111 -17.84 -12.68 2.83
N TRP A 112 -18.58 -13.59 3.46
CA TRP A 112 -20.01 -13.79 3.21
C TRP A 112 -20.85 -12.95 4.16
N SER A 113 -20.67 -13.16 5.46
CA SER A 113 -21.45 -12.53 6.52
C SER A 113 -21.01 -11.10 6.86
N GLY A 114 -19.77 -10.72 6.52
CA GLY A 114 -19.19 -9.45 6.96
C GLY A 114 -18.87 -9.39 8.46
N ALA A 115 -19.02 -10.51 9.18
CA ALA A 115 -18.74 -10.59 10.61
C ALA A 115 -17.27 -10.93 10.88
N ALA A 116 -16.79 -10.61 12.09
CA ALA A 116 -15.51 -11.09 12.60
C ALA A 116 -15.48 -12.63 12.63
N ARG A 117 -14.46 -13.24 12.02
CA ARG A 117 -14.29 -14.70 11.99
C ARG A 117 -13.62 -15.17 13.28
N ARG A 118 -14.12 -16.27 13.85
CA ARG A 118 -13.56 -16.86 15.09
C ARG A 118 -12.13 -17.35 14.85
N ARG A 119 -11.22 -17.10 15.80
CA ARG A 119 -9.81 -17.56 15.83
C ARG A 119 -8.87 -16.94 14.77
N LEU A 120 -9.24 -15.81 14.16
CA LEU A 120 -8.38 -15.04 13.25
C LEU A 120 -8.10 -13.64 13.82
N LYS A 121 -7.72 -13.58 15.10
CA LYS A 121 -7.10 -12.40 15.71
C LYS A 121 -5.58 -12.54 15.54
N TYR A 122 -4.91 -11.45 15.17
CA TYR A 122 -3.46 -11.38 15.16
C TYR A 122 -3.04 -10.00 15.64
N ASP A 123 -1.87 -9.95 16.26
CA ASP A 123 -1.37 -8.74 16.90
C ASP A 123 -0.10 -8.28 16.16
N LEU A 124 -0.06 -7.01 15.77
CA LEU A 124 1.05 -6.43 15.00
C LEU A 124 1.68 -5.27 15.77
N GLU A 125 2.97 -5.35 16.05
CA GLU A 125 3.69 -4.18 16.55
C GLU A 125 3.86 -3.12 15.45
N ILE A 126 3.54 -1.88 15.79
CA ILE A 126 3.67 -0.72 14.91
C ILE A 126 4.47 0.37 15.60
N ALA A 127 5.31 1.07 14.84
CA ALA A 127 5.98 2.28 15.27
C ALA A 127 5.18 3.49 14.78
N ASP A 128 4.68 4.25 15.73
CA ASP A 128 3.82 5.41 15.53
C ASP A 128 4.53 6.71 15.97
N GLY A 129 3.88 7.85 15.77
CA GLY A 129 4.44 9.17 16.07
C GLY A 129 5.11 9.84 14.87
N ARG A 130 4.68 9.52 13.64
CA ARG A 130 5.21 10.07 12.37
C ARG A 130 6.74 9.94 12.28
N PRO A 131 7.26 8.70 12.30
CA PRO A 131 8.70 8.45 12.34
C PRO A 131 9.42 9.09 11.16
N ARG A 132 10.62 9.60 11.43
CA ARG A 132 11.54 10.14 10.42
C ARG A 132 12.84 9.35 10.43
N PHE A 133 13.28 8.91 9.25
CA PHE A 133 14.54 8.20 9.09
C PHE A 133 15.45 8.91 8.09
N GLN A 134 16.72 9.09 8.44
CA GLN A 134 17.72 9.54 7.48
C GLN A 134 18.17 8.35 6.63
N VAL A 135 18.10 8.51 5.31
CA VAL A 135 18.53 7.51 4.34
C VAL A 135 19.68 8.03 3.49
N ARG A 136 20.62 7.14 3.18
CA ARG A 136 21.69 7.36 2.21
C ARG A 136 21.66 6.29 1.13
N LEU A 137 21.74 6.73 -0.12
CA LEU A 137 21.89 5.88 -1.30
C LEU A 137 23.19 6.25 -2.03
N GLU A 138 23.92 5.25 -2.51
CA GLU A 138 25.17 5.43 -3.25
C GLU A 138 25.08 4.70 -4.58
N LEU A 139 25.00 5.43 -5.69
CA LEU A 139 24.98 4.87 -7.05
C LEU A 139 26.35 4.96 -7.70
N ASP A 140 26.90 3.82 -8.11
CA ASP A 140 28.10 3.77 -8.93
C ASP A 140 27.78 4.19 -10.38
N LEU A 141 28.54 5.17 -10.87
CA LEU A 141 28.41 5.73 -12.22
C LEU A 141 29.50 5.19 -13.16
N ASP A 142 29.80 3.90 -13.05
CA ASP A 142 30.72 3.19 -13.92
C ASP A 142 30.01 2.53 -15.11
N GLY A 143 30.63 2.59 -16.29
CA GLY A 143 30.10 2.04 -17.53
C GLY A 143 30.13 3.05 -18.67
N ASP A 144 29.48 2.68 -19.77
CA ASP A 144 29.17 3.59 -20.88
C ASP A 144 28.06 4.60 -20.49
N LEU A 145 27.93 5.66 -21.28
CA LEU A 145 27.00 6.76 -21.00
C LEU A 145 25.54 6.33 -20.97
N GLU A 146 25.15 5.35 -21.80
CA GLU A 146 23.76 4.90 -21.91
C GLU A 146 23.36 4.15 -20.64
N THR A 147 24.18 3.20 -20.20
CA THR A 147 23.98 2.44 -18.97
C THR A 147 23.92 3.36 -17.74
N VAL A 148 24.84 4.33 -17.66
CA VAL A 148 24.88 5.29 -16.55
C VAL A 148 23.63 6.19 -16.54
N SER A 149 23.19 6.68 -17.71
CA SER A 149 21.96 7.47 -17.83
C SER A 149 20.75 6.65 -17.37
N ARG A 150 20.60 5.43 -17.87
CA ARG A 150 19.46 4.55 -17.54
C ARG A 150 19.33 4.30 -16.03
N ARG A 151 20.44 3.98 -15.36
CA ARG A 151 20.45 3.78 -13.89
C ARG A 151 20.08 5.05 -13.13
N ARG A 152 20.62 6.19 -13.56
CA ARG A 152 20.32 7.49 -12.96
C ARG A 152 18.85 7.86 -13.14
N ASP A 153 18.29 7.63 -14.31
CA ASP A 153 16.91 7.96 -14.64
C ASP A 153 15.92 7.05 -13.88
N LEU A 154 16.23 5.77 -13.73
CA LEU A 154 15.49 4.85 -12.86
C LEU A 154 15.51 5.29 -11.39
N LEU A 155 16.68 5.64 -10.86
CA LEU A 155 16.77 6.14 -9.49
C LEU A 155 15.99 7.46 -9.32
N ALA A 156 16.13 8.38 -10.28
CA ALA A 156 15.41 9.66 -10.25
C ALA A 156 13.89 9.46 -10.27
N LEU A 157 13.38 8.52 -11.08
CA LEU A 157 11.96 8.16 -11.10
C LEU A 157 11.46 7.68 -9.73
N ALA A 158 12.20 6.78 -9.08
CA ALA A 158 11.81 6.28 -7.76
C ALA A 158 11.83 7.40 -6.70
N LEU A 159 12.86 8.27 -6.73
CA LEU A 159 12.95 9.40 -5.81
C LEU A 159 11.84 10.42 -6.04
N TRP A 160 11.45 10.65 -7.30
CA TRP A 160 10.33 11.51 -7.64
C TRP A 160 9.00 10.97 -7.09
N GLU A 161 8.71 9.68 -7.31
CA GLU A 161 7.54 8.99 -6.75
C GLU A 161 7.46 9.13 -5.22
N TRP A 162 8.59 8.93 -4.54
CA TRP A 162 8.64 9.04 -3.09
C TRP A 162 8.57 10.49 -2.61
N SER A 163 9.13 11.45 -3.33
CA SER A 163 9.01 12.88 -2.99
C SER A 163 7.56 13.36 -3.06
N ASP A 164 6.77 12.78 -3.96
CA ASP A 164 5.34 13.08 -4.14
C ASP A 164 4.44 12.21 -3.22
N GLY A 165 5.02 11.63 -2.16
CA GLY A 165 4.30 10.95 -1.08
C GLY A 165 3.72 9.57 -1.42
N ARG A 166 4.18 8.94 -2.53
CA ARG A 166 3.77 7.58 -2.92
C ARG A 166 4.73 6.49 -2.41
N GLY A 167 5.62 6.84 -1.50
CA GLY A 167 6.44 5.87 -0.79
C GLY A 167 5.59 5.00 0.14
N ALA A 168 5.79 3.68 0.10
CA ALA A 168 5.21 2.78 1.10
C ALA A 168 6.17 1.64 1.41
N LEU A 169 6.55 1.50 2.68
CA LEU A 169 7.56 0.55 3.13
C LEU A 169 7.07 -0.29 4.31
N GLY A 170 7.45 -1.56 4.32
CA GLY A 170 7.18 -2.48 5.43
C GLY A 170 5.94 -3.35 5.22
N ALA A 171 5.56 -4.05 6.28
CA ALA A 171 4.45 -4.98 6.32
C ALA A 171 3.12 -4.26 6.09
N ARG A 172 2.26 -4.88 5.27
CA ARG A 172 0.90 -4.40 5.00
C ARG A 172 0.84 -2.96 4.44
N SER A 173 1.84 -2.56 3.66
CA SER A 173 1.87 -1.28 2.93
C SER A 173 0.62 -1.03 2.07
N GLY A 174 -0.04 -2.09 1.57
CA GLY A 174 -1.32 -1.99 0.87
C GLY A 174 -2.52 -1.58 1.74
N THR A 175 -2.38 -1.50 3.07
CA THR A 175 -3.44 -1.12 4.02
C THR A 175 -3.21 0.24 4.68
N GLY A 176 -2.31 1.05 4.11
CA GLY A 176 -2.05 2.41 4.57
C GLY A 176 -0.93 2.52 5.62
N LEU A 177 -0.37 1.39 6.09
CA LEU A 177 0.81 1.40 6.94
C LEU A 177 2.07 1.75 6.14
N GLY A 178 3.03 2.37 6.81
CA GLY A 178 4.37 2.60 6.27
C GLY A 178 4.41 3.57 5.09
N ARG A 179 3.36 4.36 4.88
CA ARG A 179 3.36 5.44 3.88
C ARG A 179 4.37 6.51 4.31
N PHE A 180 5.17 6.96 3.36
CA PHE A 180 6.17 8.00 3.57
C PHE A 180 6.32 8.91 2.36
N ARG A 181 6.93 10.07 2.59
CA ARG A 181 7.45 10.96 1.58
C ARG A 181 8.94 11.20 1.78
N LEU A 182 9.65 11.62 0.72
CA LEU A 182 11.00 12.15 0.87
C LEU A 182 10.97 13.63 1.21
N GLU A 183 11.74 13.99 2.24
CA GLU A 183 12.05 15.36 2.61
C GLU A 183 13.56 15.58 2.52
N GLU A 184 13.98 16.84 2.45
CA GLU A 184 15.40 17.22 2.54
C GLU A 184 16.32 16.48 1.55
N LEU A 185 15.80 16.11 0.37
CA LEU A 185 16.52 15.36 -0.67
C LEU A 185 17.71 16.18 -1.20
N ARG A 186 18.92 15.63 -1.06
CA ARG A 186 20.17 16.19 -1.56
C ARG A 186 20.91 15.14 -2.36
N ALA A 187 21.51 15.55 -3.47
CA ALA A 187 22.33 14.67 -4.30
C ALA A 187 23.63 15.35 -4.69
N ARG A 188 24.73 14.60 -4.65
CA ARG A 188 26.07 15.06 -5.01
C ARG A 188 26.80 14.00 -5.82
N GLU A 189 27.40 14.41 -6.93
CA GLU A 189 28.31 13.57 -7.71
C GLU A 189 29.74 13.76 -7.19
N LEU A 190 30.40 12.65 -6.89
CA LEU A 190 31.78 12.60 -6.43
C LEU A 190 32.63 11.97 -7.53
N ASP A 191 33.68 12.69 -7.96
CA ASP A 191 34.71 12.12 -8.82
C ASP A 191 35.84 11.55 -7.97
N LEU A 192 35.84 10.23 -7.78
CA LEU A 192 36.86 9.55 -6.98
C LEU A 192 38.17 9.34 -7.74
N ALA A 193 38.27 9.81 -8.99
CA ALA A 193 39.56 9.91 -9.68
C ALA A 193 40.38 11.12 -9.18
N ASP A 194 39.71 12.14 -8.65
CA ASP A 194 40.38 13.27 -8.01
C ASP A 194 40.90 12.89 -6.61
N ARG A 195 42.18 13.16 -6.34
CA ARG A 195 42.83 12.80 -5.06
C ARG A 195 42.27 13.58 -3.89
N GLU A 196 41.86 14.83 -4.08
CA GLU A 196 41.30 15.64 -3.00
C GLU A 196 39.91 15.13 -2.61
N THR A 197 39.05 14.90 -3.61
CA THR A 197 37.72 14.30 -3.44
C THR A 197 37.80 12.91 -2.81
N LEU A 198 38.72 12.05 -3.26
CA LEU A 198 38.94 10.74 -2.65
C LEU A 198 39.40 10.83 -1.19
N ARG A 199 40.31 11.75 -0.86
CA ARG A 199 40.77 11.97 0.53
C ARG A 199 39.64 12.50 1.41
N ALA A 200 38.82 13.41 0.91
CA ALA A 200 37.66 13.91 1.63
C ALA A 200 36.64 12.78 1.87
N TRP A 201 36.37 11.95 0.87
CA TRP A 201 35.49 10.79 0.97
C TRP A 201 35.99 9.75 1.98
N LEU A 202 37.28 9.39 1.96
CA LEU A 202 37.86 8.44 2.91
C LEU A 202 37.88 8.95 4.36
N ARG A 203 37.88 10.28 4.56
CA ARG A 203 37.85 10.91 5.88
C ARG A 203 36.42 11.10 6.40
N ALA A 204 35.46 11.26 5.50
CA ALA A 204 34.05 11.29 5.85
C ALA A 204 33.69 9.92 6.43
N ARG A 205 33.53 9.85 7.76
CA ARG A 205 32.96 8.64 8.37
C ARG A 205 31.55 8.48 7.82
N PRO A 206 31.11 7.26 7.48
CA PRO A 206 29.71 7.01 7.19
C PRO A 206 28.84 7.54 8.35
N ASP A 207 29.31 7.33 9.57
CA ASP A 207 28.61 7.48 10.86
C ASP A 207 28.91 8.80 11.63
N GLY A 208 29.50 9.84 11.00
CA GLY A 208 29.94 11.06 11.72
C GLY A 208 29.59 12.41 11.07
N GLU A 209 28.98 13.30 11.89
CA GLU A 209 28.85 14.78 11.87
C GLU A 209 28.46 15.55 10.58
N ASP A 210 28.67 15.02 9.38
CA ASP A 210 28.26 15.63 8.11
C ASP A 210 26.83 15.24 7.69
N ARG A 211 26.18 14.41 8.51
CA ARG A 211 24.77 14.06 8.43
C ARG A 211 23.98 15.11 9.17
N LEU A 212 23.23 15.94 8.43
CA LEU A 212 22.23 16.93 8.88
C LEU A 212 22.25 17.18 10.40
N THR A 213 23.09 18.10 10.85
CA THR A 213 22.90 18.68 12.19
C THR A 213 21.54 19.39 12.18
N PRO A 214 20.57 19.00 13.04
CA PRO A 214 19.31 19.70 13.14
C PRO A 214 19.59 21.09 13.73
N GLY A 215 19.68 22.10 12.86
CA GLY A 215 19.97 23.48 13.26
C GLY A 215 20.85 24.29 12.29
N GLY A 216 21.44 23.67 11.27
CA GLY A 216 22.14 24.42 10.21
C GLY A 216 21.15 25.15 9.30
N ALA A 217 21.22 26.49 9.27
CA ALA A 217 20.31 27.34 8.49
C ALA A 217 20.13 26.84 7.03
N PRO A 218 18.91 26.90 6.48
CA PRO A 218 18.64 26.41 5.13
C PRO A 218 19.48 27.19 4.12
N LEU A 219 20.37 26.48 3.42
CA LEU A 219 21.03 27.01 2.23
C LEU A 219 20.01 27.06 1.09
N GLY A 220 19.28 28.16 1.01
CA GLY A 220 18.49 28.57 -0.15
C GLY A 220 17.17 27.82 -0.32
N GLY A 221 16.06 28.54 -0.12
CA GLY A 221 14.72 28.05 -0.40
C GLY A 221 14.53 27.62 -1.86
N VAL A 222 13.60 26.70 -2.06
CA VAL A 222 12.97 26.41 -3.34
C VAL A 222 12.47 27.73 -3.92
N PRO A 223 12.90 28.16 -5.13
CA PRO A 223 12.22 29.27 -5.79
C PRO A 223 10.88 28.77 -6.31
N GLU A 224 9.80 29.50 -5.98
CA GLU A 224 8.56 29.44 -6.74
C GLU A 224 8.83 29.66 -8.24
N PRO A 225 8.06 29.04 -9.15
CA PRO A 225 8.34 29.10 -10.57
C PRO A 225 7.84 30.43 -11.14
N ALA A 226 8.69 31.46 -11.16
CA ALA A 226 8.88 32.38 -12.29
C ALA A 226 9.77 33.59 -11.94
N GLY A 227 10.87 33.74 -12.69
CA GLY A 227 11.36 35.05 -13.12
C GLY A 227 12.54 35.66 -12.35
N ALA A 228 13.78 35.22 -12.63
CA ALA A 228 14.96 36.11 -12.72
C ALA A 228 16.21 35.37 -13.22
N ARG A 229 16.96 36.02 -14.12
CA ARG A 229 18.26 35.60 -14.68
C ARG A 229 19.40 35.69 -13.63
N PRO A 230 20.51 34.94 -13.78
CA PRO A 230 21.52 34.79 -12.74
C PRO A 230 22.56 35.92 -12.74
N ALA A 231 23.07 36.27 -11.55
CA ALA A 231 24.29 37.07 -11.37
C ALA A 231 25.49 36.15 -11.07
N ARG A 232 26.63 36.44 -11.71
CA ARG A 232 27.94 35.79 -11.58
C ARG A 232 28.71 36.28 -10.35
N GLY A 233 29.53 35.41 -9.74
CA GLY A 233 30.60 35.77 -8.80
C GLY A 233 31.13 34.55 -8.01
N ASP A 234 32.45 34.31 -8.11
CA ASP A 234 33.22 33.12 -7.71
C ASP A 234 33.40 32.87 -6.20
N ALA A 235 33.51 31.58 -5.81
CA ALA A 235 34.74 30.97 -5.26
C ALA A 235 34.51 29.52 -4.74
N GLY A 236 35.20 28.56 -5.35
CA GLY A 236 35.81 27.36 -4.74
C GLY A 236 34.96 26.37 -3.93
N GLY A 237 34.61 25.24 -4.56
CA GLY A 237 34.33 23.97 -3.86
C GLY A 237 32.86 23.57 -3.80
N VAL A 238 32.51 22.51 -4.52
CA VAL A 238 31.23 21.76 -4.46
C VAL A 238 29.98 22.62 -4.76
N ARG A 239 29.74 22.90 -6.04
CA ARG A 239 28.42 23.33 -6.53
C ARG A 239 28.01 22.53 -7.77
N ALA A 240 27.33 21.43 -7.53
CA ALA A 240 26.41 20.86 -8.50
C ALA A 240 25.25 20.23 -7.70
N ALA A 241 24.27 21.06 -7.31
CA ALA A 241 22.96 20.56 -6.96
C ALA A 241 22.35 20.01 -8.26
N ILE A 242 22.54 18.72 -8.52
CA ILE A 242 21.86 18.06 -9.63
C ILE A 242 20.39 17.99 -9.24
N SER A 243 19.54 18.72 -9.96
CA SER A 243 18.08 18.56 -9.85
C SER A 243 17.71 17.16 -10.36
N LEU A 244 17.70 16.17 -9.46
CA LEU A 244 17.15 14.84 -9.72
C LEU A 244 15.62 14.85 -9.80
N VAL A 245 14.99 15.95 -9.35
CA VAL A 245 13.52 16.13 -9.30
C VAL A 245 13.05 17.09 -10.39
N GLY A 246 13.83 17.28 -11.45
CA GLY A 246 13.31 17.83 -12.70
C GLY A 246 12.41 16.76 -13.33
N VAL A 247 11.18 17.14 -13.66
CA VAL A 247 10.13 16.34 -14.33
C VAL A 247 10.74 15.15 -15.10
N PRO A 248 10.33 13.90 -14.82
CA PRO A 248 10.91 12.74 -15.49
C PRO A 248 10.87 12.95 -17.02
N PRO A 249 11.90 12.46 -17.75
CA PRO A 249 11.94 12.59 -19.20
C PRO A 249 10.59 12.17 -19.76
N ARG A 250 10.00 13.06 -20.55
CA ARG A 250 8.64 12.97 -21.11
C ARG A 250 8.28 11.50 -21.33
N LEU A 251 7.34 10.98 -20.53
CA LEU A 251 6.80 9.62 -20.64
C LEU A 251 6.30 9.43 -22.07
N GLY A 252 7.17 8.90 -22.91
CA GLY A 252 7.01 8.85 -24.34
C GLY A 252 6.22 7.64 -24.76
N GLY A 253 4.89 7.73 -24.70
CA GLY A 253 4.02 7.10 -25.68
C GLY A 253 3.48 5.68 -25.42
N ARG A 254 2.24 5.53 -25.95
CA ARG A 254 1.41 4.35 -26.23
C ARG A 254 0.93 3.48 -25.06
N ALA A 255 -0.38 3.20 -25.09
CA ALA A 255 -1.03 2.15 -24.32
C ALA A 255 -0.32 0.81 -24.54
N ALA A 256 -0.17 0.03 -23.47
CA ALA A 256 0.37 -1.32 -23.57
C ALA A 256 -0.54 -2.21 -24.42
N GLY A 257 0.05 -3.10 -25.22
CA GLY A 257 -0.70 -4.01 -26.11
C GLY A 257 -1.62 -5.01 -25.39
N ASP A 258 -1.58 -5.05 -24.05
CA ASP A 258 -2.43 -5.87 -23.18
C ASP A 258 -3.68 -5.14 -22.66
N GLY A 259 -3.90 -3.88 -23.06
CA GLY A 259 -5.03 -3.07 -22.59
C GLY A 259 -4.85 -2.48 -21.18
N SER A 260 -3.70 -2.67 -20.53
CA SER A 260 -3.36 -1.99 -19.27
C SER A 260 -2.94 -0.54 -19.52
N TRP A 261 -3.38 0.37 -18.64
CA TRP A 261 -3.03 1.78 -18.75
C TRP A 261 -1.73 2.08 -17.96
N PRO A 262 -0.70 2.68 -18.58
CA PRO A 262 0.53 3.06 -17.91
C PRO A 262 0.29 4.34 -17.10
N GLY A 263 -0.27 4.17 -15.91
CA GLY A 263 -0.48 5.26 -14.98
C GLY A 263 -1.01 4.83 -13.61
N HIS A 264 -1.14 5.79 -12.72
CA HIS A 264 -1.63 5.65 -11.37
C HIS A 264 -2.97 6.36 -11.26
N VAL A 265 -3.98 5.67 -10.72
CA VAL A 265 -5.29 6.28 -10.45
C VAL A 265 -5.46 6.39 -8.95
N ARG A 266 -5.76 7.59 -8.48
CA ARG A 266 -6.07 7.89 -7.09
C ARG A 266 -7.52 8.32 -7.01
N VAL A 267 -8.29 7.63 -6.17
CA VAL A 267 -9.72 7.91 -5.95
C VAL A 267 -9.88 8.45 -4.54
N ARG A 268 -10.35 9.69 -4.40
CA ARG A 268 -10.72 10.29 -3.11
C ARG A 268 -12.16 9.94 -2.78
N THR A 269 -12.38 9.39 -1.59
CA THR A 269 -13.71 9.01 -1.09
C THR A 269 -13.97 9.63 0.26
N GLU A 270 -15.16 10.20 0.43
CA GLU A 270 -15.61 10.82 1.68
C GLU A 270 -16.82 10.08 2.24
N LEU A 271 -16.79 9.80 3.53
CA LEU A 271 -17.81 9.08 4.28
C LEU A 271 -18.29 9.95 5.45
N ARG A 272 -19.60 9.92 5.68
CA ARG A 272 -20.29 10.46 6.85
C ARG A 272 -21.04 9.34 7.53
N PHE A 273 -20.88 9.23 8.84
CA PHE A 273 -21.45 8.13 9.60
C PHE A 273 -22.79 8.55 10.20
N ALA A 274 -23.86 7.91 9.74
CA ALA A 274 -25.22 8.12 10.24
C ALA A 274 -25.46 7.41 11.58
N SER A 275 -24.58 6.48 11.97
CA SER A 275 -24.64 5.79 13.25
C SER A 275 -23.26 5.68 13.90
N PRO A 276 -23.17 5.29 15.20
CA PRO A 276 -21.90 5.23 15.90
C PRO A 276 -20.90 4.29 15.21
N LEU A 277 -19.65 4.72 15.12
CA LEU A 277 -18.54 3.97 14.53
C LEU A 277 -17.64 3.38 15.62
N LEU A 278 -17.42 2.07 15.57
CA LEU A 278 -16.44 1.38 16.40
C LEU A 278 -15.51 0.56 15.53
N VAL A 279 -14.21 0.81 15.62
CA VAL A 279 -13.19 -0.11 15.10
C VAL A 279 -12.31 -0.44 16.29
N GLY A 280 -12.47 -1.62 16.87
CA GLY A 280 -11.65 -2.04 18.01
C GLY A 280 -10.20 -2.27 17.58
N GLY A 281 -9.21 -1.84 18.36
CA GLY A 281 -7.83 -2.09 17.91
C GLY A 281 -6.63 -1.66 18.73
N ASN A 282 -6.75 -1.05 19.91
CA ASN A 282 -5.58 -0.71 20.72
C ASN A 282 -5.76 -1.16 22.17
N VAL A 283 -4.89 -2.05 22.64
CA VAL A 283 -4.64 -2.23 24.07
C VAL A 283 -3.29 -1.58 24.35
N PRO A 284 -3.21 -0.52 25.18
CA PRO A 284 -1.92 -0.04 25.68
C PRO A 284 -1.16 -1.20 26.33
N LEU A 285 0.16 -1.30 26.12
CA LEU A 285 0.99 -2.19 26.93
C LEU A 285 0.67 -1.92 28.42
N PRO A 286 0.54 -2.97 29.24
CA PRO A 286 -0.35 -3.01 30.40
C PRO A 286 0.02 -1.95 31.44
N THR A 287 -0.59 -0.77 31.32
CA THR A 287 -0.52 0.32 32.32
C THR A 287 -1.78 1.21 32.33
N SER A 288 -2.81 0.98 31.51
CA SER A 288 -4.02 1.80 31.50
C SER A 288 -5.21 1.14 32.22
N THR A 289 -5.65 1.81 33.27
CA THR A 289 -6.83 1.56 34.11
C THR A 289 -8.15 2.00 33.44
N SER A 290 -8.51 1.45 32.28
CA SER A 290 -9.82 1.70 31.68
C SER A 290 -10.72 0.48 31.81
N ASP A 291 -11.84 0.61 32.54
CA ASP A 291 -12.87 -0.42 32.76
C ASP A 291 -13.70 -0.76 31.49
N LEU A 292 -13.19 -0.48 30.29
CA LEU A 292 -13.93 -0.63 29.02
C LEU A 292 -13.38 -1.80 28.21
N ASP A 293 -14.28 -2.65 27.71
CA ASP A 293 -13.91 -3.86 26.95
C ASP A 293 -13.51 -3.56 25.51
N LEU A 294 -14.11 -2.53 24.90
CA LEU A 294 -13.89 -2.16 23.49
C LEU A 294 -13.82 -0.65 23.31
N GLU A 295 -12.63 -0.17 22.92
CA GLU A 295 -12.42 1.23 22.54
C GLU A 295 -12.12 1.38 21.05
N HIS A 296 -12.58 2.48 20.47
CA HIS A 296 -12.26 2.86 19.11
C HIS A 296 -10.76 3.10 18.95
N ILE A 297 -10.16 2.53 17.91
CA ILE A 297 -8.74 2.61 17.58
C ILE A 297 -8.27 4.05 17.38
N THR A 298 -7.09 4.35 17.91
CA THR A 298 -6.49 5.68 17.87
C THR A 298 -5.05 5.65 17.37
N ARG A 299 -4.53 6.82 17.02
CA ARG A 299 -3.14 7.12 16.70
C ARG A 299 -2.60 8.15 17.69
N GLY A 300 -1.32 8.11 18.02
CA GLY A 300 -0.71 9.04 18.98
C GLY A 300 -0.88 8.61 20.45
N ARG A 301 -0.13 9.24 21.37
CA ARG A 301 -0.14 8.90 22.81
C ARG A 301 -1.54 9.04 23.40
N PRO A 302 -1.88 8.31 24.49
CA PRO A 302 -3.21 8.38 25.12
C PRO A 302 -3.65 9.82 25.42
N GLU A 303 -2.71 10.64 25.91
CA GLU A 303 -2.85 12.08 26.02
C GLU A 303 -2.78 12.72 24.63
N GLY A 304 -3.94 12.96 24.01
CA GLY A 304 -4.04 13.54 22.66
C GLY A 304 -4.22 12.52 21.52
N ALA A 305 -4.67 11.31 21.84
CA ALA A 305 -4.90 10.26 20.83
C ALA A 305 -5.98 10.68 19.82
N VAL A 306 -5.65 10.60 18.53
CA VAL A 306 -6.56 10.93 17.43
C VAL A 306 -7.26 9.65 16.98
N PRO A 307 -8.60 9.59 16.94
CA PRO A 307 -9.32 8.44 16.42
C PRO A 307 -9.17 8.34 14.91
N ILE A 308 -9.03 7.11 14.41
CA ILE A 308 -8.70 6.85 13.01
C ILE A 308 -9.61 5.78 12.41
N LEU A 309 -9.70 5.78 11.08
CA LEU A 309 -10.25 4.67 10.32
C LEU A 309 -9.09 3.92 9.63
N PRO A 310 -8.72 2.71 10.10
CA PRO A 310 -7.61 1.95 9.53
C PRO A 310 -7.85 1.62 8.06
N GLY A 311 -6.81 1.81 7.23
CA GLY A 311 -6.86 1.43 5.82
C GLY A 311 -7.05 -0.07 5.63
N SER A 312 -6.69 -0.91 6.61
CA SER A 312 -6.97 -2.35 6.61
C SER A 312 -8.45 -2.68 6.70
N THR A 313 -9.21 -1.90 7.49
CA THR A 313 -10.67 -1.99 7.60
C THR A 313 -11.32 -1.60 6.27
N LEU A 314 -10.96 -0.43 5.74
CA LEU A 314 -11.47 0.06 4.46
C LEU A 314 -11.16 -0.91 3.32
N ARG A 315 -9.90 -1.36 3.20
CA ARG A 315 -9.49 -2.34 2.19
C ARG A 315 -10.24 -3.65 2.33
N GLY A 316 -10.49 -4.12 3.55
CA GLY A 316 -11.28 -5.32 3.82
C GLY A 316 -12.72 -5.20 3.33
N LEU A 317 -13.35 -4.05 3.58
CA LEU A 317 -14.73 -3.75 3.15
C LEU A 317 -14.84 -3.70 1.63
N VAL A 318 -13.95 -2.93 0.97
CA VAL A 318 -13.93 -2.82 -0.50
C VAL A 318 -13.62 -4.17 -1.14
N ARG A 319 -12.64 -4.93 -0.61
CA ARG A 319 -12.35 -6.29 -1.09
C ARG A 319 -13.54 -7.23 -0.93
N GLY A 320 -14.20 -7.21 0.24
CA GLY A 320 -15.36 -8.04 0.52
C GLY A 320 -16.52 -7.72 -0.41
N ARG A 321 -16.77 -6.44 -0.69
CA ARG A 321 -17.80 -6.01 -1.63
C ARG A 321 -17.46 -6.40 -3.07
N ALA A 322 -16.22 -6.19 -3.50
CA ALA A 322 -15.73 -6.65 -4.80
C ALA A 322 -15.91 -8.17 -4.98
N ALA A 323 -15.63 -8.97 -3.94
CA ALA A 323 -15.86 -10.41 -3.96
C ALA A 323 -17.34 -10.79 -4.10
N ARG A 324 -18.25 -10.04 -3.48
CA ARG A 324 -19.69 -10.25 -3.69
C ARG A 324 -20.09 -9.94 -5.14
N ILE A 325 -19.66 -8.82 -5.70
CA ILE A 325 -19.92 -8.45 -7.10
C ILE A 325 -19.43 -9.56 -8.05
N VAL A 326 -18.18 -10.01 -7.90
CA VAL A 326 -17.59 -11.06 -8.76
C VAL A 326 -18.36 -12.38 -8.65
N ARG A 327 -18.78 -12.79 -7.44
CA ARG A 327 -19.61 -13.99 -7.26
C ARG A 327 -21.01 -13.84 -7.83
N THR A 328 -21.60 -12.66 -7.79
CA THR A 328 -22.89 -12.38 -8.42
C THR A 328 -22.80 -12.57 -9.94
N LEU A 329 -21.68 -12.19 -10.57
CA LEU A 329 -21.51 -12.29 -12.02
C LEU A 329 -21.08 -13.69 -12.50
N GLY A 330 -20.20 -14.37 -11.77
CA GLY A 330 -19.60 -15.65 -12.20
C GLY A 330 -20.07 -16.89 -11.42
N GLY A 331 -20.89 -16.72 -10.38
CA GLY A 331 -21.27 -17.78 -9.46
C GLY A 331 -20.15 -18.19 -8.50
N VAL A 332 -20.37 -19.26 -7.74
CA VAL A 332 -19.32 -19.87 -6.91
C VAL A 332 -18.54 -20.88 -7.76
N PRO A 333 -17.19 -20.90 -7.74
CA PRO A 333 -16.29 -20.11 -6.89
C PRO A 333 -15.55 -18.95 -7.61
N ALA A 334 -16.26 -18.04 -8.29
CA ALA A 334 -15.61 -16.95 -9.05
C ALA A 334 -14.70 -16.01 -8.22
N ALA A 335 -14.88 -15.96 -6.89
CA ALA A 335 -13.95 -15.30 -5.98
C ALA A 335 -13.74 -16.14 -4.71
N CYS A 336 -12.48 -16.38 -4.35
CA CYS A 336 -12.12 -17.13 -3.14
C CYS A 336 -12.50 -16.39 -1.85
N ASP A 337 -12.52 -17.10 -0.73
CA ASP A 337 -12.45 -16.48 0.60
C ASP A 337 -10.99 -16.52 1.09
N PRO A 338 -10.31 -15.36 1.26
CA PRO A 338 -8.92 -15.34 1.70
C PRO A 338 -8.70 -15.92 3.10
N ASN A 339 -9.76 -16.05 3.90
CA ASN A 339 -9.69 -16.56 5.26
C ASN A 339 -10.03 -18.06 5.36
N GLU A 340 -10.45 -18.69 4.25
CA GLU A 340 -10.76 -20.13 4.23
C GLU A 340 -9.46 -20.94 4.12
N SER A 341 -9.05 -21.52 5.25
CA SER A 341 -7.72 -22.10 5.45
C SER A 341 -7.72 -23.58 5.86
N GLY A 342 -8.89 -24.21 6.06
CA GLY A 342 -8.98 -25.59 6.58
C GLY A 342 -9.10 -26.69 5.51
N PRO A 343 -8.54 -27.89 5.73
CA PRO A 343 -9.03 -29.11 5.10
C PRO A 343 -10.44 -29.43 5.62
N LEU A 344 -11.32 -29.84 4.71
CA LEU A 344 -12.76 -30.03 4.93
C LEU A 344 -13.10 -31.36 5.63
N GLU A 345 -12.32 -31.77 6.62
CA GLU A 345 -12.51 -33.07 7.25
C GLU A 345 -13.66 -33.05 8.27
N ASP A 346 -14.01 -31.89 8.83
CA ASP A 346 -15.05 -31.77 9.88
C ASP A 346 -16.41 -31.24 9.40
N ALA A 347 -16.60 -31.03 8.09
CA ALA A 347 -17.88 -30.55 7.57
C ALA A 347 -18.89 -31.70 7.50
N THR A 348 -19.72 -31.85 8.53
CA THR A 348 -20.86 -32.78 8.54
C THR A 348 -21.75 -32.55 7.32
N PRO A 349 -22.23 -33.61 6.62
CA PRO A 349 -23.00 -33.51 5.38
C PRO A 349 -24.31 -32.69 5.44
N LEU A 350 -24.78 -32.31 6.63
CA LEU A 350 -26.06 -31.61 6.81
C LEU A 350 -25.98 -30.08 6.66
N ASP A 351 -24.79 -29.47 6.57
CA ASP A 351 -24.69 -28.01 6.43
C ASP A 351 -24.44 -27.62 4.97
N SER A 352 -25.50 -27.23 4.26
CA SER A 352 -25.43 -26.75 2.87
C SER A 352 -24.50 -25.53 2.70
N ARG A 353 -24.26 -24.76 3.77
CA ARG A 353 -23.26 -23.68 3.78
C ARG A 353 -21.84 -24.21 3.86
N ALA A 354 -21.61 -25.35 4.52
CA ALA A 354 -20.30 -25.99 4.57
C ALA A 354 -19.92 -26.64 3.22
N ALA A 355 -20.91 -27.14 2.46
CA ALA A 355 -20.73 -27.60 1.08
C ALA A 355 -20.32 -26.44 0.14
N ALA A 356 -21.03 -25.31 0.18
CA ALA A 356 -20.69 -24.12 -0.63
C ALA A 356 -19.34 -23.48 -0.24
N ARG A 357 -18.88 -23.67 1.01
CA ARG A 357 -17.55 -23.24 1.47
C ARG A 357 -16.41 -24.12 0.96
N ARG A 358 -16.68 -25.36 0.52
CA ARG A 358 -15.65 -26.28 -0.01
C ARG A 358 -14.95 -25.70 -1.24
N ASP A 359 -15.72 -24.97 -2.05
CA ASP A 359 -15.28 -24.43 -3.33
C ASP A 359 -14.53 -23.08 -3.17
N LEU A 360 -14.49 -22.51 -1.96
CA LEU A 360 -13.97 -21.15 -1.73
C LEU A 360 -12.52 -21.09 -1.24
N ARG A 361 -11.70 -22.12 -1.50
CA ARG A 361 -10.30 -22.18 -1.07
C ARG A 361 -9.52 -20.92 -1.42
N ALA A 362 -8.78 -20.37 -0.45
CA ALA A 362 -7.97 -19.18 -0.64
C ALA A 362 -6.95 -19.36 -1.79
N CYS A 363 -6.90 -18.40 -2.74
CA CYS A 363 -5.96 -18.46 -3.87
C CYS A 363 -4.50 -18.64 -3.42
N GLY A 364 -4.07 -17.92 -2.37
CA GLY A 364 -2.69 -17.99 -1.89
C GLY A 364 -2.28 -19.39 -1.45
N ARG A 365 -3.09 -20.05 -0.63
CA ARG A 365 -2.82 -21.43 -0.20
C ARG A 365 -2.87 -22.40 -1.37
N ARG A 366 -3.87 -22.28 -2.25
CA ARG A 366 -4.01 -23.16 -3.42
C ARG A 366 -2.79 -23.08 -4.34
N LEU A 367 -2.27 -21.87 -4.57
CA LEU A 367 -1.11 -21.64 -5.42
C LEU A 367 0.20 -22.02 -4.72
N ALA A 368 0.33 -21.77 -3.40
CA ALA A 368 1.44 -22.27 -2.60
C ALA A 368 1.49 -23.81 -2.57
N ASP A 369 0.35 -24.48 -2.32
CA ASP A 369 0.23 -25.94 -2.34
C ASP A 369 0.59 -26.51 -3.73
N ALA A 370 0.20 -25.83 -4.82
CA ALA A 370 0.57 -26.22 -6.18
C ALA A 370 2.08 -26.05 -6.42
N HIS A 371 2.68 -24.97 -5.91
CA HIS A 371 4.10 -24.70 -6.02
C HIS A 371 4.92 -25.77 -5.27
N SER A 372 4.58 -26.07 -4.01
CA SER A 372 5.28 -27.09 -3.22
C SER A 372 5.17 -28.51 -3.80
N ARG A 373 4.11 -28.82 -4.56
CA ARG A 373 3.99 -30.10 -5.28
C ARG A 373 4.91 -30.17 -6.50
N MET A 374 5.20 -29.04 -7.13
CA MET A 374 6.17 -28.96 -8.24
C MET A 374 7.62 -29.00 -7.71
N GLU A 375 7.89 -28.44 -6.53
CA GLU A 375 9.20 -28.52 -5.86
C GLU A 375 9.63 -29.94 -5.45
N GLY A 376 8.69 -30.90 -5.41
CA GLY A 376 8.98 -32.32 -5.26
C GLY A 376 9.53 -33.01 -6.53
N ALA A 377 9.52 -32.32 -7.68
CA ALA A 377 10.16 -32.76 -8.92
C ALA A 377 11.59 -32.17 -9.01
N GLY A 378 12.50 -32.90 -9.67
CA GLY A 378 13.95 -32.73 -9.54
C GLY A 378 14.57 -31.36 -9.91
N PRO A 379 15.91 -31.23 -9.80
CA PRO A 379 16.65 -29.96 -9.71
C PRO A 379 16.67 -29.07 -10.98
N ALA A 380 16.03 -29.49 -12.08
CA ALA A 380 16.17 -28.90 -13.42
C ALA A 380 15.12 -27.82 -13.76
N GLU A 381 14.04 -27.69 -12.97
CA GLU A 381 12.93 -26.74 -13.21
C GLU A 381 12.85 -25.65 -12.13
N ARG A 382 13.97 -25.38 -11.45
CA ARG A 382 14.07 -24.36 -10.40
C ARG A 382 14.27 -22.97 -11.03
N THR A 383 13.19 -22.33 -11.43
CA THR A 383 13.13 -20.91 -11.80
C THR A 383 11.92 -20.23 -11.16
N ALA A 384 11.71 -20.45 -9.86
CA ALA A 384 10.61 -19.82 -9.12
C ALA A 384 11.06 -18.52 -8.43
N GLY A 385 11.26 -17.49 -9.24
CA GLY A 385 11.55 -16.13 -8.77
C GLY A 385 11.43 -15.04 -9.85
N GLY A 386 11.13 -15.42 -11.10
CA GLY A 386 11.07 -14.49 -12.23
C GLY A 386 9.70 -13.88 -12.51
N PRO A 387 9.63 -12.81 -13.33
CA PRO A 387 8.37 -12.16 -13.73
C PRO A 387 7.36 -13.09 -14.41
N ALA A 388 7.82 -14.15 -15.09
CA ALA A 388 6.96 -15.16 -15.69
C ALA A 388 6.18 -15.99 -14.65
N ALA A 389 6.81 -16.32 -13.51
CA ALA A 389 6.14 -17.02 -12.41
C ALA A 389 5.09 -16.12 -11.74
N ALA A 390 5.40 -14.82 -11.56
CA ALA A 390 4.44 -13.85 -11.04
C ALA A 390 3.23 -13.64 -11.98
N ALA A 391 3.45 -13.66 -13.30
CA ALA A 391 2.39 -13.60 -14.30
C ALA A 391 1.47 -14.83 -14.25
N ASP A 392 2.03 -16.04 -14.10
CA ASP A 392 1.24 -17.28 -13.92
C ASP A 392 0.41 -17.24 -12.62
N VAL A 393 1.03 -16.88 -11.49
CA VAL A 393 0.34 -16.75 -10.19
C VAL A 393 -0.81 -15.75 -10.29
N ARG A 394 -0.62 -14.62 -10.99
CA ARG A 394 -1.68 -13.64 -11.23
C ARG A 394 -2.78 -14.20 -12.13
N ALA A 395 -2.44 -14.82 -13.25
CA ALA A 395 -3.40 -15.41 -14.19
C ALA A 395 -4.28 -16.48 -13.51
N ARG A 396 -3.69 -17.28 -12.60
CA ARG A 396 -4.43 -18.30 -11.86
C ARG A 396 -5.17 -17.76 -10.64
N SER A 397 -4.95 -16.52 -10.24
CA SER A 397 -5.68 -15.88 -9.14
C SER A 397 -7.06 -15.40 -9.58
N CYS A 398 -8.05 -15.47 -8.67
CA CYS A 398 -9.38 -14.90 -8.93
C CYS A 398 -9.32 -13.37 -9.16
N PRO A 399 -10.31 -12.74 -9.82
CA PRO A 399 -10.28 -11.30 -10.13
C PRO A 399 -10.03 -10.41 -8.89
N VAL A 400 -10.62 -10.76 -7.75
CA VAL A 400 -10.42 -10.04 -6.48
C VAL A 400 -8.97 -10.15 -5.99
N CYS A 401 -8.38 -11.34 -6.10
CA CYS A 401 -6.99 -11.58 -5.68
C CYS A 401 -5.97 -10.93 -6.62
N ARG A 402 -6.28 -10.78 -7.92
CA ARG A 402 -5.44 -10.02 -8.84
C ARG A 402 -5.36 -8.53 -8.44
N LEU A 403 -6.47 -7.99 -7.93
CA LEU A 403 -6.57 -6.60 -7.49
C LEU A 403 -5.98 -6.35 -6.08
N PHE A 404 -6.38 -7.16 -5.11
CA PHE A 404 -6.04 -6.98 -3.69
C PHE A 404 -4.88 -7.85 -3.19
N GLY A 405 -4.39 -8.78 -4.00
CA GLY A 405 -3.30 -9.68 -3.65
C GLY A 405 -3.66 -10.79 -2.67
N HIS A 406 -2.66 -11.61 -2.35
CA HIS A 406 -2.62 -12.68 -1.34
C HIS A 406 -1.15 -12.99 -0.98
N THR A 407 -0.86 -14.10 -0.30
CA THR A 407 0.50 -14.41 0.19
C THR A 407 1.52 -14.54 -0.94
N GLU A 408 1.13 -15.08 -2.10
CA GLU A 408 2.04 -15.28 -3.25
C GLU A 408 1.94 -14.14 -4.29
N LEU A 409 1.05 -13.17 -4.09
CA LEU A 409 0.78 -12.11 -5.06
C LEU A 409 0.59 -10.75 -4.40
N GLY A 410 1.49 -9.81 -4.69
CA GLY A 410 1.31 -8.41 -4.30
C GLY A 410 0.06 -7.79 -4.92
N GLY A 411 -0.77 -7.16 -4.09
CA GLY A 411 -1.95 -6.42 -4.56
C GLY A 411 -1.57 -5.07 -5.19
N ARG A 412 -2.36 -4.62 -6.16
CA ARG A 412 -2.21 -3.30 -6.83
C ARG A 412 -2.98 -2.18 -6.13
N VAL A 413 -3.97 -2.53 -5.32
CA VAL A 413 -4.77 -1.56 -4.54
C VAL A 413 -4.15 -1.28 -3.18
N ARG A 414 -3.88 0.00 -2.92
CA ARG A 414 -3.56 0.55 -1.60
C ARG A 414 -4.70 1.41 -1.12
N VAL A 415 -5.01 1.30 0.17
CA VAL A 415 -6.02 2.13 0.83
C VAL A 415 -5.35 2.84 1.98
N GLU A 416 -5.43 4.17 1.98
CA GLU A 416 -4.85 5.00 3.03
C GLU A 416 -5.61 4.83 4.35
N GLU A 417 -4.85 4.88 5.45
CA GLU A 417 -5.43 5.12 6.77
C GLU A 417 -5.72 6.61 6.92
N THR A 418 -6.83 6.95 7.55
CA THR A 418 -7.26 8.34 7.71
C THR A 418 -7.69 8.66 9.12
N ASP A 419 -7.53 9.93 9.51
CA ASP A 419 -8.03 10.46 10.77
C ASP A 419 -9.54 10.68 10.65
N LEU A 420 -10.28 10.44 11.73
CA LEU A 420 -11.71 10.80 11.75
C LEU A 420 -11.86 12.32 11.89
N THR A 421 -12.67 12.91 11.03
CA THR A 421 -13.07 14.32 11.12
C THR A 421 -14.25 14.45 12.06
N ASP A 422 -14.26 15.52 12.87
CA ASP A 422 -15.31 15.79 13.86
C ASP A 422 -15.67 14.55 14.69
N PRO A 423 -14.72 13.91 15.40
CA PRO A 423 -14.92 12.58 15.96
C PRO A 423 -16.00 12.46 17.07
N GLY A 424 -16.73 13.54 17.35
CA GLY A 424 -17.81 13.63 18.32
C GLY A 424 -17.38 13.22 19.74
N ASP A 425 -18.36 13.17 20.62
CA ASP A 425 -18.13 12.71 21.99
C ASP A 425 -17.94 11.20 22.03
N ARG A 426 -17.24 10.75 23.09
CA ARG A 426 -17.16 9.33 23.44
C ARG A 426 -18.53 8.91 23.99
N LEU A 427 -19.26 8.09 23.24
CA LEU A 427 -20.50 7.50 23.73
C LEU A 427 -20.16 6.15 24.38
N VAL A 428 -20.29 6.04 25.70
CA VAL A 428 -20.17 4.75 26.40
C VAL A 428 -21.52 4.04 26.34
N LEU A 429 -21.53 2.83 25.79
CA LEU A 429 -22.72 1.98 25.67
C LEU A 429 -22.49 0.65 26.34
N ASP A 430 -23.38 0.32 27.27
CA ASP A 430 -23.42 -0.96 27.94
C ASP A 430 -24.22 -1.95 27.08
N HIS A 431 -23.61 -3.09 26.75
CA HIS A 431 -24.30 -4.16 26.02
C HIS A 431 -24.58 -5.33 26.95
N VAL A 432 -25.84 -5.74 27.01
CA VAL A 432 -26.25 -6.96 27.70
C VAL A 432 -26.51 -8.04 26.66
N ALA A 433 -25.79 -9.17 26.75
CA ALA A 433 -26.11 -10.31 25.91
C ALA A 433 -27.50 -10.84 26.25
N ILE A 434 -28.37 -11.01 25.26
CA ILE A 434 -29.70 -11.61 25.45
C ILE A 434 -29.62 -13.11 25.17
N ASP A 435 -30.07 -13.90 26.13
CA ASP A 435 -30.26 -15.33 25.95
C ASP A 435 -31.47 -15.57 25.01
N ARG A 436 -31.22 -16.26 23.90
CA ARG A 436 -32.21 -16.41 22.81
C ARG A 436 -33.36 -17.35 23.15
N PHE A 437 -33.24 -18.15 24.21
CA PHE A 437 -34.29 -19.06 24.65
C PHE A 437 -35.20 -18.42 25.68
N THR A 438 -34.63 -17.63 26.59
CA THR A 438 -35.36 -16.99 27.70
C THR A 438 -35.79 -15.56 27.38
N GLY A 439 -35.16 -14.90 26.40
CA GLY A 439 -35.37 -13.48 26.11
C GLY A 439 -34.84 -12.53 27.19
N GLY A 440 -34.25 -13.07 28.27
CA GLY A 440 -33.66 -12.33 29.36
C GLY A 440 -32.18 -12.01 29.13
N ALA A 441 -31.62 -11.20 30.03
CA ALA A 441 -30.18 -10.97 30.10
C ALA A 441 -29.46 -12.31 30.40
N ALA A 442 -28.46 -12.64 29.59
CA ALA A 442 -27.58 -13.77 29.84
C ALA A 442 -26.60 -13.40 30.96
N ASP A 443 -26.55 -14.22 32.01
CA ASP A 443 -25.68 -13.97 33.16
C ASP A 443 -24.19 -13.86 32.76
N ALA A 444 -23.51 -12.88 33.36
CA ALA A 444 -22.07 -12.61 33.23
C ALA A 444 -21.55 -12.26 31.82
N ARG A 445 -22.39 -11.70 30.93
CA ARG A 445 -21.97 -11.22 29.60
C ARG A 445 -22.40 -9.77 29.34
N LYS A 446 -21.95 -8.88 30.21
CA LYS A 446 -21.92 -7.44 29.94
C LYS A 446 -20.62 -7.12 29.21
N PHE A 447 -20.68 -6.23 28.22
CA PHE A 447 -19.46 -5.61 27.73
C PHE A 447 -19.71 -4.14 27.43
N ASP A 448 -18.71 -3.32 27.75
CA ASP A 448 -18.81 -1.88 27.61
C ASP A 448 -18.02 -1.42 26.39
N ALA A 449 -18.70 -0.70 25.50
CA ALA A 449 -18.13 -0.23 24.23
C ALA A 449 -18.14 1.29 24.16
N ALA A 450 -17.07 1.86 23.62
CA ALA A 450 -16.93 3.30 23.41
C ALA A 450 -16.84 3.66 21.91
N PRO A 451 -17.94 3.55 21.14
CA PRO A 451 -17.98 4.06 19.76
C PRO A 451 -17.88 5.59 19.68
N ARG A 452 -17.58 6.06 18.47
CA ARG A 452 -17.55 7.49 18.11
C ARG A 452 -18.82 7.86 17.34
N THR A 453 -19.42 9.01 17.67
CA THR A 453 -20.66 9.48 17.03
C THR A 453 -20.41 10.67 16.11
N HIS A 454 -21.22 10.85 15.07
CA HIS A 454 -21.19 12.03 14.18
C HIS A 454 -19.85 12.26 13.47
N VAL A 455 -19.14 11.18 13.15
CA VAL A 455 -17.80 11.25 12.55
C VAL A 455 -17.87 11.30 11.03
N GLY A 456 -16.88 11.94 10.42
CA GLY A 456 -16.58 11.83 9.00
C GLY A 456 -15.22 11.16 8.78
N ALA A 457 -14.97 10.69 7.55
CA ALA A 457 -13.68 10.19 7.14
C ALA A 457 -13.45 10.47 5.65
N ALA A 458 -12.27 10.95 5.29
CA ALA A 458 -11.86 11.14 3.91
C ALA A 458 -10.58 10.34 3.65
N PHE A 459 -10.59 9.45 2.66
CA PHE A 459 -9.44 8.60 2.36
C PHE A 459 -9.20 8.49 0.87
N HIS A 460 -7.97 8.13 0.51
CA HIS A 460 -7.61 7.83 -0.87
C HIS A 460 -7.42 6.33 -1.08
N VAL A 461 -7.87 5.88 -2.24
CA VAL A 461 -7.56 4.56 -2.78
C VAL A 461 -6.70 4.73 -4.01
N ASP A 462 -5.53 4.12 -3.95
CA ASP A 462 -4.51 4.17 -4.97
C ASP A 462 -4.49 2.83 -5.72
N ILE A 463 -4.58 2.89 -7.04
CA ILE A 463 -4.40 1.71 -7.91
C ILE A 463 -3.32 2.00 -8.95
N GLU A 464 -2.30 1.15 -8.94
CA GLU A 464 -1.22 1.21 -9.92
C GLU A 464 -1.60 0.43 -11.17
N ARG A 465 -1.46 1.07 -12.34
CA ARG A 465 -1.65 0.49 -13.67
C ARG A 465 -2.91 -0.35 -13.81
N PRO A 466 -4.08 0.26 -13.56
CA PRO A 466 -5.34 -0.46 -13.65
C PRO A 466 -5.63 -0.89 -15.09
N GLU A 467 -6.10 -2.13 -15.23
CA GLU A 467 -6.90 -2.52 -16.39
C GLU A 467 -8.33 -1.97 -16.24
N THR A 468 -9.06 -1.81 -17.36
CA THR A 468 -10.43 -1.25 -17.34
C THR A 468 -11.36 -2.00 -16.39
N TRP A 469 -11.25 -3.34 -16.32
CA TRP A 469 -12.06 -4.18 -15.44
C TRP A 469 -11.71 -4.00 -13.95
N GLU A 470 -10.43 -3.74 -13.63
CA GLU A 470 -9.98 -3.50 -12.25
C GLU A 470 -10.55 -2.20 -11.71
N LEU A 471 -10.47 -1.17 -12.55
CA LEU A 471 -11.02 0.15 -12.25
C LEU A 471 -12.54 0.08 -12.10
N ALA A 472 -13.24 -0.59 -13.01
CA ALA A 472 -14.70 -0.75 -12.91
C ALA A 472 -15.12 -1.49 -11.63
N LEU A 473 -14.45 -2.61 -11.30
CA LEU A 473 -14.72 -3.37 -10.08
C LEU A 473 -14.46 -2.53 -8.82
N LEU A 474 -13.37 -1.76 -8.81
CA LEU A 474 -13.01 -0.89 -7.69
C LEU A 474 -14.04 0.24 -7.51
N LEU A 475 -14.40 0.94 -8.58
CA LEU A 475 -15.35 2.06 -8.52
C LEU A 475 -16.74 1.59 -8.09
N LEU A 476 -17.20 0.42 -8.54
CA LEU A 476 -18.47 -0.15 -8.08
C LEU A 476 -18.42 -0.55 -6.61
N ALA A 477 -17.32 -1.15 -6.15
CA ALA A 477 -17.16 -1.50 -4.74
C ALA A 477 -17.13 -0.24 -3.84
N LEU A 478 -16.50 0.85 -4.30
CA LEU A 478 -16.48 2.13 -3.59
C LEU A 478 -17.84 2.81 -3.60
N ARG A 479 -18.56 2.80 -4.72
CA ARG A 479 -19.94 3.28 -4.81
C ARG A 479 -20.83 2.55 -3.81
N ASP A 480 -20.78 1.22 -3.79
CA ASP A 480 -21.61 0.41 -2.89
C ASP A 480 -21.29 0.69 -1.41
N LEU A 481 -20.02 0.94 -1.08
CA LEU A 481 -19.63 1.40 0.25
C LEU A 481 -20.26 2.77 0.56
N CYS A 482 -20.17 3.71 -0.38
CA CYS A 482 -20.74 5.05 -0.25
C CYS A 482 -22.27 5.02 -0.13
N ASP A 483 -22.96 4.07 -0.78
CA ASP A 483 -24.41 3.87 -0.74
C ASP A 483 -24.87 3.17 0.56
N GLY A 484 -23.95 2.86 1.48
CA GLY A 484 -24.29 2.27 2.78
C GLY A 484 -24.65 0.79 2.72
N TRP A 485 -24.36 0.09 1.61
CA TRP A 485 -24.61 -1.36 1.49
C TRP A 485 -23.76 -2.21 2.43
N VAL A 486 -22.70 -1.62 2.98
CA VAL A 486 -21.78 -2.31 3.89
C VAL A 486 -21.55 -1.42 5.11
N PRO A 487 -21.96 -1.86 6.32
CA PRO A 487 -21.62 -1.15 7.54
C PRO A 487 -20.11 -1.23 7.78
N VAL A 488 -19.55 -0.16 8.32
CA VAL A 488 -18.12 -0.01 8.56
C VAL A 488 -17.77 -0.30 10.02
N GLY A 489 -16.78 -1.18 10.24
CA GLY A 489 -16.28 -1.48 11.58
C GLY A 489 -17.06 -2.58 12.32
N HIS A 490 -16.92 -2.60 13.63
CA HIS A 490 -17.54 -3.56 14.53
C HIS A 490 -19.02 -3.23 14.76
N GLY A 491 -19.85 -4.27 14.92
CA GLY A 491 -21.24 -4.09 15.37
C GLY A 491 -22.23 -3.69 14.28
N GLY A 492 -21.93 -3.93 13.00
CA GLY A 492 -22.87 -3.64 11.90
C GLY A 492 -24.26 -4.27 12.08
N SER A 493 -24.33 -5.50 12.61
CA SER A 493 -25.60 -6.18 12.94
C SER A 493 -26.34 -5.59 14.16
N ARG A 494 -25.70 -4.67 14.88
CA ARG A 494 -26.25 -3.91 16.01
C ARG A 494 -26.53 -2.45 15.65
N GLY A 495 -26.44 -2.10 14.36
CA GLY A 495 -26.71 -0.76 13.85
C GLY A 495 -25.51 0.20 13.88
N TYR A 496 -24.29 -0.27 14.17
CA TYR A 496 -23.08 0.56 14.07
C TYR A 496 -22.57 0.68 12.64
N GLY A 497 -21.84 1.76 12.37
CA GLY A 497 -21.10 1.93 11.12
C GLY A 497 -21.95 2.17 9.89
N ALA A 498 -23.22 2.57 10.04
CA ALA A 498 -24.05 2.98 8.93
C ALA A 498 -23.46 4.27 8.34
N VAL A 499 -23.32 4.30 7.02
CA VAL A 499 -22.57 5.33 6.32
C VAL A 499 -23.32 5.82 5.10
N GLU A 500 -23.21 7.12 4.85
CA GLU A 500 -23.46 7.73 3.55
C GLU A 500 -22.16 8.38 3.08
N GLY A 501 -21.86 8.28 1.80
CA GLY A 501 -20.62 8.84 1.26
C GLY A 501 -20.70 9.18 -0.20
N HIS A 502 -19.62 9.76 -0.70
CA HIS A 502 -19.45 10.15 -2.09
C HIS A 502 -17.99 9.94 -2.51
N VAL A 503 -17.78 9.50 -3.75
CA VAL A 503 -16.48 9.65 -4.39
C VAL A 503 -16.39 11.10 -4.86
N THR A 504 -15.41 11.82 -4.35
CA THR A 504 -15.34 13.28 -4.52
C THR A 504 -14.31 13.70 -5.54
N GLU A 505 -13.33 12.86 -5.88
CA GLU A 505 -12.29 13.20 -6.82
C GLU A 505 -11.62 11.94 -7.39
N ILE A 506 -11.26 11.98 -8.67
CA ILE A 506 -10.40 10.96 -9.30
C ILE A 506 -9.22 11.67 -9.95
N GLU A 507 -8.03 11.41 -9.44
CA GLU A 507 -6.78 11.91 -9.98
C GLU A 507 -6.10 10.82 -10.81
N VAL A 508 -5.59 11.20 -11.98
CA VAL A 508 -5.05 10.29 -12.99
C VAL A 508 -3.64 10.77 -13.35
N LEU A 509 -2.63 9.98 -13.01
CA LEU A 509 -1.22 10.23 -13.31
C LEU A 509 -0.76 9.27 -14.41
N GLY A 510 -0.40 9.75 -15.60
CA GLY A 510 0.08 8.86 -16.67
C GLY A 510 -0.01 9.46 -18.07
N VAL A 511 0.44 8.69 -19.06
CA VAL A 511 0.49 9.11 -20.47
C VAL A 511 -0.93 9.35 -21.00
N PRO A 512 -1.16 10.44 -21.79
CA PRO A 512 -2.43 10.64 -22.48
C PRO A 512 -2.90 9.42 -23.30
N GLY A 513 -4.20 9.16 -23.30
CA GLY A 513 -4.87 8.01 -23.92
C GLY A 513 -5.53 7.01 -22.96
N GLY A 514 -5.63 7.31 -21.66
CA GLY A 514 -6.27 6.43 -20.67
C GLY A 514 -7.81 6.42 -20.71
N PRO A 515 -8.45 5.39 -20.13
CA PRO A 515 -9.92 5.26 -20.13
C PRO A 515 -10.66 6.39 -19.40
N LEU A 516 -9.98 7.07 -18.46
CA LEU A 516 -10.53 8.19 -17.70
C LEU A 516 -10.01 9.56 -18.17
N ASP A 517 -9.25 9.61 -19.27
CA ASP A 517 -8.62 10.86 -19.70
C ASP A 517 -9.62 11.97 -20.04
N SER A 518 -10.74 11.60 -20.63
CA SER A 518 -11.83 12.54 -20.97
C SER A 518 -12.58 13.07 -19.74
N LEU A 519 -12.31 12.52 -18.56
CA LEU A 519 -12.85 12.97 -17.28
C LEU A 519 -11.90 13.95 -16.60
N CYS A 520 -10.68 14.08 -17.10
CA CYS A 520 -9.65 14.93 -16.53
C CYS A 520 -9.47 16.21 -17.36
N GLY A 521 -9.23 17.34 -16.68
CA GLY A 521 -9.01 18.63 -17.35
C GLY A 521 -7.72 18.70 -18.17
N GLU A 522 -7.58 19.77 -18.98
CA GLU A 522 -6.35 20.12 -19.70
C GLU A 522 -5.30 20.72 -18.73
N ASP A 523 -4.90 19.95 -17.72
CA ASP A 523 -3.82 20.36 -16.82
C ASP A 523 -2.46 20.14 -17.50
N ALA A 524 -1.59 21.15 -17.44
CA ALA A 524 -0.23 21.10 -18.00
C ALA A 524 0.78 20.32 -17.11
N GLY A 525 0.32 19.73 -16.00
CA GLY A 525 1.11 18.91 -15.09
C GLY A 525 1.10 17.41 -15.45
N PRO A 526 1.94 16.58 -14.81
CA PRO A 526 1.91 15.12 -15.01
C PRO A 526 0.60 14.49 -14.48
N TRP A 527 -0.04 15.15 -13.52
CA TRP A 527 -1.35 14.80 -12.99
C TRP A 527 -2.45 15.51 -13.74
N ARG A 528 -3.50 14.77 -14.09
CA ARG A 528 -4.76 15.33 -14.59
C ARG A 528 -5.86 14.97 -13.59
N ARG A 529 -6.63 15.96 -13.18
CA ARG A 529 -7.69 15.79 -12.17
C ARG A 529 -9.06 15.78 -12.83
N GLY A 530 -9.90 14.85 -12.37
CA GLY A 530 -11.28 14.72 -12.78
C GLY A 530 -12.21 14.60 -11.58
N HIS A 531 -13.45 15.06 -11.77
CA HIS A 531 -14.51 14.85 -10.80
C HIS A 531 -15.55 13.91 -11.40
N ILE A 532 -15.92 12.87 -10.65
CA ILE A 532 -17.00 11.95 -11.03
C ILE A 532 -17.89 11.73 -9.83
N ASP A 533 -19.14 12.18 -9.94
CA ASP A 533 -20.19 11.70 -9.05
C ASP A 533 -20.58 10.28 -9.48
N LEU A 534 -20.26 9.28 -8.65
CA LEU A 534 -20.63 7.88 -8.91
C LEU A 534 -22.10 7.57 -8.58
N LYS A 535 -22.89 8.57 -8.16
CA LYS A 535 -24.31 8.43 -7.79
C LYS A 535 -25.24 9.41 -8.53
N PRO A 536 -25.12 9.57 -9.86
CA PRO A 536 -26.02 10.46 -10.58
C PRO A 536 -27.43 9.89 -10.59
N ALA A 537 -28.42 10.76 -10.77
CA ALA A 537 -29.78 10.33 -11.09
C ALA A 537 -29.76 9.50 -12.39
N GLY A 538 -30.31 8.29 -12.36
CA GLY A 538 -30.33 7.39 -13.52
C GLY A 538 -29.03 6.65 -13.82
N PHE A 539 -28.21 6.34 -12.80
CA PHE A 539 -27.00 5.51 -12.98
C PHE A 539 -27.28 4.22 -13.81
N PRO A 540 -26.40 3.84 -14.76
CA PRO A 540 -25.15 4.52 -15.10
C PRO A 540 -25.33 5.68 -16.09
N ASP A 541 -26.48 5.85 -16.72
CA ASP A 541 -26.71 6.77 -17.84
C ASP A 541 -26.52 8.25 -17.48
N GLY A 542 -26.63 8.60 -16.20
CA GLY A 542 -26.32 9.94 -15.69
C GLY A 542 -24.83 10.26 -15.54
N LEU A 543 -23.93 9.29 -15.76
CA LEU A 543 -22.48 9.50 -15.72
C LEU A 543 -21.95 10.08 -17.04
N PRO A 544 -20.76 10.72 -17.03
CA PRO A 544 -20.13 11.11 -18.27
C PRO A 544 -19.91 9.89 -19.19
N PRO A 545 -20.05 10.02 -20.53
CA PRO A 545 -20.01 8.88 -21.45
C PRO A 545 -18.78 7.97 -21.33
N ALA A 546 -17.62 8.54 -21.01
CA ALA A 546 -16.41 7.76 -20.79
C ALA A 546 -16.44 6.91 -19.52
N ALA A 547 -17.00 7.43 -18.42
CA ALA A 547 -17.21 6.66 -17.20
C ALA A 547 -18.21 5.51 -17.44
N VAL A 548 -19.28 5.77 -18.21
CA VAL A 548 -20.24 4.73 -18.64
C VAL A 548 -19.52 3.65 -19.44
N ALA A 549 -18.70 4.01 -20.42
CA ALA A 549 -17.96 3.06 -21.25
C ALA A 549 -17.00 2.21 -20.41
N VAL A 550 -16.30 2.79 -19.44
CA VAL A 550 -15.41 2.08 -18.51
C VAL A 550 -16.19 1.08 -17.65
N LEU A 551 -17.32 1.51 -17.09
CA LEU A 551 -18.14 0.63 -16.26
C LEU A 551 -18.77 -0.51 -17.06
N GLN A 552 -19.28 -0.23 -18.27
CA GLN A 552 -19.89 -1.24 -19.13
C GLN A 552 -18.85 -2.28 -19.60
N SER A 553 -17.81 -1.82 -20.30
CA SER A 553 -16.75 -2.71 -20.83
C SER A 553 -15.99 -3.42 -19.70
N GLY A 554 -15.71 -2.70 -18.61
CA GLY A 554 -15.06 -3.26 -17.44
C GLY A 554 -15.92 -4.34 -16.78
N MET A 555 -17.24 -4.15 -16.67
CA MET A 555 -18.12 -5.15 -16.06
C MET A 555 -18.33 -6.39 -16.92
N GLU A 556 -18.39 -6.24 -18.23
CA GLU A 556 -18.39 -7.38 -19.16
C GLU A 556 -17.11 -8.21 -18.98
N ALA A 557 -15.96 -7.54 -18.91
CA ALA A 557 -14.67 -8.19 -18.66
C ALA A 557 -14.58 -8.83 -17.26
N VAL A 558 -15.09 -8.18 -16.20
CA VAL A 558 -15.18 -8.80 -14.87
C VAL A 558 -16.04 -10.06 -14.92
N ALA A 559 -17.20 -10.01 -15.57
CA ALA A 559 -18.11 -11.16 -15.66
C ALA A 559 -17.46 -12.32 -16.42
N GLU A 560 -16.73 -12.03 -17.50
CA GLU A 560 -16.00 -13.04 -18.26
C GLU A 560 -14.87 -13.67 -17.44
N LEU A 561 -14.02 -12.86 -16.80
CA LEU A 561 -12.96 -13.35 -15.91
C LEU A 561 -13.53 -14.18 -14.75
N ALA A 562 -14.66 -13.76 -14.19
CA ALA A 562 -15.36 -14.46 -13.12
C ALA A 562 -15.83 -15.85 -13.57
N ARG A 563 -16.44 -15.95 -14.77
CA ARG A 563 -16.86 -17.23 -15.36
C ARG A 563 -15.70 -18.13 -15.72
N GLN A 564 -14.64 -17.58 -16.32
CA GLN A 564 -13.42 -18.31 -16.67
C GLN A 564 -12.76 -18.91 -15.43
N HIS A 565 -12.60 -18.11 -14.37
CA HIS A 565 -12.04 -18.59 -13.12
C HIS A 565 -12.93 -19.68 -12.48
N ALA A 566 -14.24 -19.43 -12.36
CA ALA A 566 -15.16 -20.41 -11.80
C ALA A 566 -15.23 -21.72 -12.62
N GLY A 567 -15.08 -21.63 -13.95
CA GLY A 567 -14.99 -22.78 -14.84
C GLY A 567 -13.68 -23.56 -14.69
N ALA A 568 -12.56 -22.89 -14.41
CA ALA A 568 -11.28 -23.55 -14.17
C ALA A 568 -11.19 -24.23 -12.79
N GLU A 569 -11.99 -23.81 -11.81
CA GLU A 569 -12.05 -24.44 -10.48
C GLU A 569 -13.02 -25.63 -10.38
N ARG A 570 -14.01 -25.72 -11.28
CA ARG A 570 -14.95 -26.85 -11.37
C ARG A 570 -14.37 -27.97 -12.21
#